data_AF-A0A2V3HZN6-F1
#
_entry.id   AF-A0A2V3HZN6-F1
#
_cell.length_a   1.000
_cell.length_b   1.000
_cell.length_c   1.000
_cell.angle_alpha   90.00
_cell.angle_beta   90.00
_cell.angle_gamma   90.00
#
_symmetry.space_group_name_H-M   'P 1'
#
loop_
_entity.id
_entity.type
_entity.pdbx_description
1 polymer ?
#
loop_
_entity_poly.entity_id
_entity_poly.type
_entity_poly.pdbx_seq_one_letter_code
_entity_poly.pdbx_strand_id
1 'polypeptide(L)'
;MADVMLLLVEREAFDGLCSMPLEQLLDGMQGQALRDRRPEADPRFHRGFDADLEGDVLEWSDGAEGADPSRSLCEQRIPPDSACELALVLAHWCSVGEWRCWDARLYLYIEPLLGRGVSVEEFLRPQMWGEFSDALAKTDRLSYSESVVLDWMSRRQDLGETMEPSEDPRILPTMEAHRTASDSLHIFLERARREGMSLLVGQEYLEPGLWKLDSESLDSALGVAA
;
A
#
# COMPACT_ATOMS: atom_id res chain seq x y z
N MET A 1 8.62 -4.26 14.68
CA MET A 1 8.22 -3.04 13.95
C MET A 1 7.87 -3.49 12.57
N ALA A 2 6.72 -3.07 12.06
CA ALA A 2 6.17 -3.56 10.80
C ALA A 2 6.08 -2.40 9.80
N ASP A 3 6.32 -2.70 8.53
CA ASP A 3 6.16 -1.73 7.45
C ASP A 3 4.67 -1.40 7.27
N VAL A 4 4.31 -0.12 7.27
CA VAL A 4 3.02 0.33 6.73
C VAL A 4 3.15 0.35 5.21
N MET A 5 2.14 -0.18 4.53
CA MET A 5 2.14 -0.39 3.09
C MET A 5 0.98 0.38 2.44
N LEU A 6 1.30 1.05 1.34
CA LEU A 6 0.34 1.72 0.46
C LEU A 6 0.47 1.14 -0.94
N LEU A 7 -0.66 0.79 -1.56
CA LEU A 7 -0.68 0.33 -2.94
C LEU A 7 -1.63 1.20 -3.77
N LEU A 8 -1.22 1.52 -4.99
CA LEU A 8 -2.08 2.14 -6.01
C LEU A 8 -2.76 1.05 -6.82
N VAL A 9 -3.99 0.70 -6.47
CA VAL A 9 -4.77 -0.37 -7.10
C VAL A 9 -5.58 0.18 -8.26
N GLU A 10 -5.46 -0.43 -9.43
CA GLU A 10 -6.36 -0.16 -10.55
C GLU A 10 -7.71 -0.85 -10.30
N ARG A 11 -8.73 -0.05 -9.95
CA ARG A 11 -10.01 -0.56 -9.46
C ARG A 11 -10.74 -1.42 -10.49
N GLU A 12 -10.76 -1.02 -11.75
CA GLU A 12 -11.41 -1.78 -12.82
C GLU A 12 -10.76 -3.16 -13.03
N ALA A 13 -9.43 -3.23 -12.98
CA ALA A 13 -8.71 -4.49 -13.07
C ALA A 13 -9.02 -5.41 -11.87
N PHE A 14 -9.02 -4.84 -10.66
CA PHE A 14 -9.34 -5.54 -9.42
C PHE A 14 -10.76 -6.13 -9.43
N ASP A 15 -11.76 -5.28 -9.66
CA ASP A 15 -13.17 -5.71 -9.70
C ASP A 15 -13.40 -6.74 -10.81
N GLY A 16 -12.69 -6.59 -11.94
CA GLY A 16 -12.73 -7.52 -13.07
C GLY A 16 -12.11 -8.89 -12.79
N LEU A 17 -11.16 -9.01 -11.86
CA LEU A 17 -10.63 -10.29 -11.39
C LEU A 17 -11.51 -10.90 -10.30
N CYS A 18 -12.00 -10.09 -9.34
CA CYS A 18 -12.89 -10.57 -8.28
C CYS A 18 -14.23 -11.10 -8.82
N SER A 19 -14.68 -10.57 -9.95
CA SER A 19 -15.92 -10.99 -10.64
C SER A 19 -15.72 -12.15 -11.63
N MET A 20 -14.48 -12.61 -11.83
CA MET A 20 -14.16 -13.75 -12.70
C MET A 20 -14.47 -15.07 -11.99
N PRO A 21 -15.06 -16.09 -12.65
CA PRO A 21 -15.15 -17.43 -12.09
C PRO A 21 -13.79 -17.94 -11.61
N LEU A 22 -13.74 -18.56 -10.43
CA LEU A 22 -12.47 -19.02 -9.84
C LEU A 22 -11.73 -19.98 -10.78
N GLU A 23 -12.42 -20.88 -11.47
CA GLU A 23 -11.77 -21.80 -12.44
C GLU A 23 -10.99 -21.02 -13.52
N GLN A 24 -11.57 -19.94 -14.05
CA GLN A 24 -10.94 -19.12 -15.06
C GLN A 24 -9.78 -18.30 -14.48
N LEU A 25 -9.92 -17.81 -13.25
CA LEU A 25 -8.88 -17.09 -12.53
C LEU A 25 -7.66 -18.00 -12.31
N LEU A 26 -7.90 -19.19 -11.79
CA LEU A 26 -6.87 -20.17 -11.44
C LEU A 26 -6.16 -20.71 -12.68
N ASP A 27 -6.92 -21.13 -13.70
CA ASP A 27 -6.35 -21.55 -14.99
C ASP A 27 -5.52 -20.43 -15.62
N GLY A 28 -6.01 -19.18 -15.49
CA GLY A 28 -5.34 -17.99 -15.98
C GLY A 28 -4.02 -17.69 -15.27
N MET A 29 -3.98 -17.82 -13.94
CA MET A 29 -2.75 -17.65 -13.15
C MET A 29 -1.76 -18.79 -13.43
N GLN A 30 -2.23 -20.04 -13.44
CA GLN A 30 -1.39 -21.21 -13.72
C GLN A 30 -0.79 -21.17 -15.15
N GLY A 31 -1.59 -20.73 -16.12
CA GLY A 31 -1.18 -20.59 -17.52
C GLY A 31 -0.48 -19.28 -17.86
N GLN A 32 -0.29 -18.37 -16.89
CA GLN A 32 0.28 -17.03 -17.07
C GLN A 32 -0.50 -16.14 -18.06
N ALA A 33 -1.75 -16.51 -18.37
CA ALA A 33 -2.60 -15.83 -19.34
C ALA A 33 -3.17 -14.50 -18.82
N LEU A 34 -3.08 -14.25 -17.51
CA LEU A 34 -3.57 -13.02 -16.88
C LEU A 34 -2.52 -11.89 -16.82
N ARG A 35 -1.27 -12.14 -17.23
CA ARG A 35 -0.22 -11.11 -17.24
C ARG A 35 -0.55 -9.93 -18.14
N ASP A 36 -1.24 -10.17 -19.25
CA ASP A 36 -1.70 -9.10 -20.15
C ASP A 36 -2.82 -8.24 -19.54
N ARG A 37 -3.48 -8.72 -18.48
CA ARG A 37 -4.50 -7.98 -17.72
C ARG A 37 -3.92 -7.28 -16.49
N ARG A 38 -2.62 -7.42 -16.25
CA ARG A 38 -1.94 -6.81 -15.12
C ARG A 38 -1.65 -5.34 -15.46
N PRO A 39 -2.00 -4.38 -14.58
CA PRO A 39 -1.72 -2.96 -14.81
C PRO A 39 -0.25 -2.67 -15.06
N GLU A 40 0.06 -1.65 -15.85
CA GLU A 40 1.43 -1.25 -16.16
C GLU A 40 2.14 -0.73 -14.88
N ALA A 41 3.30 -1.31 -14.58
CA ALA A 41 4.05 -0.95 -13.38
C ALA A 41 4.65 0.45 -13.49
N ASP A 42 4.61 1.21 -12.40
CA ASP A 42 5.41 2.42 -12.27
C ASP A 42 6.87 2.07 -11.99
N PRO A 43 7.83 2.44 -12.85
CA PRO A 43 9.24 2.14 -12.60
C PRO A 43 9.82 2.87 -11.38
N ARG A 44 9.10 3.85 -10.82
CA ARG A 44 9.51 4.59 -9.61
C ARG A 44 9.20 3.85 -8.31
N PHE A 45 8.30 2.87 -8.35
CA PHE A 45 7.79 2.19 -7.16
C PHE A 45 8.11 0.70 -7.19
N HIS A 46 8.15 0.08 -6.02
CA HIS A 46 8.24 -1.36 -5.92
C HIS A 46 6.92 -2.00 -6.36
N ARG A 47 6.96 -3.24 -6.82
CA ARG A 47 5.78 -4.05 -7.11
C ARG A 47 6.16 -5.52 -6.99
N GLY A 48 5.26 -6.36 -6.47
CA GLY A 48 5.44 -7.81 -6.41
C GLY A 48 5.66 -8.43 -7.79
N PHE A 49 6.46 -9.49 -7.86
CA PHE A 49 6.73 -10.21 -9.10
C PHE A 49 5.50 -11.00 -9.56
N ASP A 50 5.34 -11.16 -10.87
CA ASP A 50 4.21 -11.91 -11.45
C ASP A 50 4.16 -13.34 -10.87
N ALA A 51 5.30 -14.04 -10.90
CA ALA A 51 5.37 -15.45 -10.51
C ALA A 51 5.08 -15.67 -9.01
N ASP A 52 5.44 -14.73 -8.15
CA ASP A 52 5.18 -14.82 -6.72
C ASP A 52 3.68 -14.71 -6.45
N LEU A 53 3.02 -13.69 -7.03
CA LEU A 53 1.59 -13.48 -6.86
C LEU A 53 0.75 -14.57 -7.55
N GLU A 54 1.18 -15.08 -8.71
CA GLU A 54 0.59 -16.27 -9.32
C GLU A 54 0.66 -17.47 -8.37
N GLY A 55 1.82 -17.66 -7.72
CA GLY A 55 2.03 -18.69 -6.70
C GLY A 55 1.10 -18.53 -5.50
N ASP A 56 0.99 -17.32 -4.95
CA ASP A 56 0.13 -17.02 -3.80
C ASP A 56 -1.35 -17.33 -4.10
N VAL A 57 -1.83 -17.05 -5.33
CA VAL A 57 -3.21 -17.40 -5.74
C VAL A 57 -3.41 -18.92 -5.79
N LEU A 58 -2.42 -19.66 -6.30
CA LEU A 58 -2.50 -21.12 -6.39
C LEU A 58 -2.39 -21.77 -5.01
N GLU A 59 -1.54 -21.25 -4.14
CA GLU A 59 -1.43 -21.69 -2.74
C GLU A 59 -2.74 -21.46 -1.98
N TRP A 60 -3.37 -20.30 -2.17
CA TRP A 60 -4.71 -20.05 -1.63
C TRP A 60 -5.72 -21.10 -2.12
N SER A 61 -5.70 -21.43 -3.41
CA SER A 61 -6.62 -22.41 -3.99
C SER A 61 -6.46 -23.81 -3.40
N ASP A 62 -5.23 -24.23 -3.10
CA ASP A 62 -4.97 -25.54 -2.48
C ASP A 62 -5.54 -25.63 -1.06
N GLY A 63 -5.66 -24.49 -0.37
CA GLY A 63 -6.23 -24.38 0.97
C GLY A 63 -7.73 -24.01 1.02
N ALA A 64 -8.34 -23.60 -0.09
CA ALA A 64 -9.70 -23.04 -0.14
C ALA A 64 -10.80 -24.13 -0.08
N GLU A 65 -10.94 -24.80 1.06
CA GLU A 65 -11.98 -25.80 1.28
C GLU A 65 -13.40 -25.20 1.09
N GLY A 66 -14.18 -25.79 0.19
CA GLY A 66 -15.56 -25.38 -0.06
C GLY A 66 -15.73 -24.25 -1.09
N ALA A 67 -14.65 -23.78 -1.71
CA ALA A 67 -14.74 -22.88 -2.86
C ALA A 67 -15.41 -23.58 -4.06
N ASP A 68 -16.32 -22.88 -4.74
CA ASP A 68 -17.01 -23.35 -5.95
C ASP A 68 -16.28 -22.79 -7.18
N PRO A 69 -15.57 -23.61 -7.99
CA PRO A 69 -14.79 -23.12 -9.12
C PRO A 69 -15.62 -22.35 -10.16
N SER A 70 -16.92 -22.65 -10.26
CA SER A 70 -17.81 -22.00 -11.24
C SER A 70 -18.26 -20.59 -10.85
N ARG A 71 -18.02 -20.18 -9.60
CA ARG A 71 -18.42 -18.88 -9.06
C ARG A 71 -17.26 -17.93 -8.96
N SER A 72 -17.56 -16.63 -9.04
CA SER A 72 -16.59 -15.59 -8.76
C SER A 72 -16.31 -15.45 -7.26
N LEU A 73 -15.22 -14.77 -6.90
CA LEU A 73 -14.87 -14.53 -5.49
C LEU A 73 -16.00 -13.81 -4.74
N CYS A 74 -16.64 -12.84 -5.38
CA CYS A 74 -17.76 -12.07 -4.82
C CYS A 74 -19.02 -12.93 -4.56
N GLU A 75 -19.15 -14.09 -5.20
CA GLU A 75 -20.29 -14.99 -5.10
C GLU A 75 -20.01 -16.24 -4.25
N GLN A 76 -18.77 -16.37 -3.75
CA GLN A 76 -18.35 -17.50 -2.95
C GLN A 76 -19.08 -17.54 -1.61
N ARG A 77 -19.18 -18.75 -1.06
CA ARG A 77 -19.68 -19.01 0.31
C ARG A 77 -18.58 -19.61 1.17
N ILE A 78 -17.42 -18.97 1.14
CA ILE A 78 -16.23 -19.32 1.92
C ILE A 78 -16.10 -18.39 3.14
N PRO A 79 -15.27 -18.72 4.13
CA PRO A 79 -15.01 -17.83 5.26
C PRO A 79 -14.51 -16.45 4.80
N PRO A 80 -14.92 -15.34 5.45
CA PRO A 80 -14.49 -13.99 5.08
C PRO A 80 -12.97 -13.81 5.05
N ASP A 81 -12.25 -14.43 5.99
CA ASP A 81 -10.79 -14.34 6.05
C ASP A 81 -10.13 -14.93 4.80
N SER A 82 -10.59 -16.10 4.35
CA SER A 82 -10.13 -16.74 3.12
C SER A 82 -10.51 -15.91 1.87
N ALA A 83 -11.68 -15.29 1.85
CA ALA A 83 -12.04 -14.38 0.76
C ALA A 83 -11.14 -13.13 0.74
N CYS A 84 -10.82 -12.56 1.91
CA CYS A 84 -9.93 -11.42 2.04
C CYS A 84 -8.48 -11.76 1.68
N GLU A 85 -8.01 -12.98 1.97
CA GLU A 85 -6.68 -13.47 1.56
C GLU A 85 -6.53 -13.39 0.03
N LEU A 86 -7.45 -14.02 -0.72
CA LEU A 86 -7.40 -13.94 -2.18
C LEU A 86 -7.56 -12.50 -2.68
N ALA A 87 -8.50 -11.74 -2.12
CA ALA A 87 -8.70 -10.36 -2.53
C ALA A 87 -7.46 -9.49 -2.30
N LEU A 88 -6.72 -9.71 -1.21
CA LEU A 88 -5.47 -8.99 -0.96
C LEU A 88 -4.43 -9.32 -2.05
N VAL A 89 -4.24 -10.61 -2.37
CA VAL A 89 -3.32 -11.03 -3.44
C VAL A 89 -3.73 -10.44 -4.79
N LEU A 90 -5.03 -10.41 -5.11
CA LEU A 90 -5.56 -9.79 -6.33
C LEU A 90 -5.38 -8.27 -6.34
N ALA A 91 -5.45 -7.60 -5.19
CA ALA A 91 -5.16 -6.17 -5.09
C ALA A 91 -3.66 -5.88 -5.32
N HIS A 92 -2.77 -6.73 -4.80
CA HIS A 92 -1.34 -6.69 -5.14
C HIS A 92 -1.08 -6.95 -6.63
N TRP A 93 -1.82 -7.88 -7.24
CA TRP A 93 -1.76 -8.14 -8.69
C TRP A 93 -2.14 -6.88 -9.49
N CYS A 94 -3.25 -6.25 -9.11
CA CYS A 94 -3.80 -5.06 -9.74
C CYS A 94 -3.15 -3.74 -9.30
N SER A 95 -2.12 -3.79 -8.46
CA SER A 95 -1.39 -2.60 -8.05
C SER A 95 -0.42 -2.16 -9.14
N VAL A 96 -0.34 -0.86 -9.45
CA VAL A 96 0.69 -0.28 -10.33
C VAL A 96 2.00 0.01 -9.57
N GLY A 97 1.96 0.02 -8.24
CA GLY A 97 3.11 0.34 -7.40
C GLY A 97 2.78 0.33 -5.91
N GLU A 98 3.81 0.04 -5.12
CA GLU A 98 3.80 -0.02 -3.67
C GLU A 98 4.77 1.03 -3.11
N TRP A 99 4.31 1.74 -2.09
CA TRP A 99 5.14 2.54 -1.21
C TRP A 99 5.04 1.99 0.21
N ARG A 100 6.17 1.79 0.88
CA ARG A 100 6.19 1.27 2.25
C ARG A 100 7.22 1.98 3.12
N CYS A 101 6.93 2.03 4.41
CA CYS A 101 7.85 2.56 5.39
C CYS A 101 7.58 2.00 6.79
N TRP A 102 8.64 1.89 7.58
CA TRP A 102 8.54 1.61 9.02
C TRP A 102 7.62 2.62 9.69
N ASP A 103 6.67 2.12 10.47
CA ASP A 103 5.72 2.89 11.27
C ASP A 103 6.39 4.04 12.06
N ALA A 104 7.51 3.77 12.72
CA ALA A 104 8.25 4.78 13.48
C ALA A 104 8.83 5.93 12.63
N ARG A 105 9.07 5.72 11.33
CA ARG A 105 9.54 6.78 10.41
C ARG A 105 8.40 7.61 9.85
N LEU A 106 7.17 7.09 9.81
CA LEU A 106 6.03 7.83 9.28
C LEU A 106 5.73 9.12 10.03
N TYR A 107 6.02 9.17 11.34
CA TYR A 107 5.93 10.40 12.12
C TYR A 107 6.72 11.54 11.47
N LEU A 108 7.94 11.26 11.00
CA LEU A 108 8.80 12.24 10.33
C LEU A 108 8.21 12.73 9.00
N TYR A 109 7.39 11.90 8.34
CA TYR A 109 6.89 12.17 7.00
C TYR A 109 5.53 12.84 7.00
N ILE A 110 4.76 12.67 8.07
CA ILE A 110 3.37 13.10 8.16
C ILE A 110 3.21 14.30 9.09
N GLU A 111 3.79 14.24 10.30
CA GLU A 111 3.59 15.28 11.33
C GLU A 111 4.05 16.67 10.91
N PRO A 112 5.19 16.86 10.19
CA PRO A 112 5.63 18.21 9.80
C PRO A 112 4.65 18.91 8.87
N LEU A 113 3.92 18.14 8.06
CA LEU A 113 2.97 18.69 7.11
C LEU A 113 1.57 18.88 7.75
N LEU A 114 1.15 17.95 8.61
CA LEU A 114 -0.14 18.07 9.31
C LEU A 114 -0.10 19.07 10.48
N GLY A 115 1.08 19.34 11.04
CA GLY A 115 1.24 20.24 12.19
C GLY A 115 0.62 19.72 13.49
N ARG A 116 0.37 18.41 13.57
CA ARG A 116 -0.17 17.71 14.74
C ARG A 116 0.53 16.38 14.94
N GLY A 117 0.50 15.89 16.18
CA GLY A 117 0.87 14.51 16.47
C GLY A 117 -0.12 13.53 15.83
N VAL A 118 0.41 12.37 15.45
CA VAL A 118 -0.36 11.25 14.89
C VAL A 118 -0.14 10.03 15.79
N SER A 119 -1.07 9.07 15.85
CA SER A 119 -0.86 7.78 16.52
C SER A 119 -0.57 6.65 15.51
N VAL A 120 0.05 5.56 15.94
CA VAL A 120 0.34 4.39 15.07
C VAL A 120 -0.94 3.88 14.40
N GLU A 121 -2.04 3.83 15.14
CA GLU A 121 -3.33 3.33 14.65
C GLU A 121 -3.94 4.22 13.56
N GLU A 122 -3.58 5.51 13.52
CA GLU A 122 -4.02 6.41 12.46
C GLU A 122 -3.35 6.08 11.10
N PHE A 123 -2.18 5.45 11.09
CA PHE A 123 -1.51 5.03 9.84
C PHE A 123 -2.29 3.98 9.04
N LEU A 124 -3.20 3.25 9.69
CA LEU A 124 -4.07 2.27 9.05
C LEU A 124 -5.44 2.85 8.69
N ARG A 125 -5.70 4.14 8.96
CA ARG A 125 -6.97 4.79 8.69
C ARG A 125 -6.91 5.54 7.37
N PRO A 126 -7.80 5.21 6.40
CA PRO A 126 -7.87 5.94 5.13
C PRO A 126 -8.05 7.44 5.28
N GLN A 127 -8.76 7.88 6.32
CA GLN A 127 -9.01 9.29 6.60
C GLN A 127 -7.72 10.07 6.87
N MET A 128 -6.71 9.44 7.50
CA MET A 128 -5.42 10.08 7.72
C MET A 128 -4.69 10.30 6.39
N TRP A 129 -4.68 9.31 5.51
CA TRP A 129 -4.08 9.45 4.18
C TRP A 129 -4.82 10.45 3.29
N GLY A 130 -6.14 10.57 3.45
CA GLY A 130 -6.95 11.63 2.82
C GLY A 130 -6.55 13.03 3.30
N GLU A 131 -6.53 13.25 4.62
CA GLU A 131 -6.09 14.52 5.24
C GLU A 131 -4.67 14.89 4.79
N PHE A 132 -3.76 13.92 4.80
CA PHE A 132 -2.37 14.11 4.40
C PHE A 132 -2.23 14.39 2.89
N SER A 133 -2.98 13.70 2.03
CA SER A 133 -3.02 13.99 0.59
C SER A 133 -3.55 15.40 0.30
N ASP A 134 -4.56 15.86 1.03
CA ASP A 134 -5.10 17.22 0.92
C ASP A 134 -4.11 18.30 1.38
N ALA A 135 -3.30 17.99 2.39
CA ALA A 135 -2.21 18.87 2.83
C ALA A 135 -1.10 18.90 1.78
N LEU A 136 -0.69 17.74 1.23
CA LEU A 136 0.29 17.64 0.15
C LEU A 136 -0.15 18.40 -1.10
N ALA A 137 -1.45 18.40 -1.44
CA ALA A 137 -1.96 19.14 -2.61
C ALA A 137 -1.68 20.65 -2.56
N LYS A 138 -1.41 21.20 -1.37
CA LYS A 138 -1.19 22.64 -1.13
C LYS A 138 0.28 23.00 -1.01
N THR A 139 1.18 22.02 -1.05
CA THR A 139 2.62 22.18 -0.84
C THR A 139 3.34 21.58 -2.03
N ASP A 140 4.33 22.28 -2.58
CA ASP A 140 5.13 21.69 -3.64
C ASP A 140 6.07 20.60 -3.08
N ARG A 141 6.47 19.68 -3.95
CA ARG A 141 7.30 18.52 -3.59
C ARG A 141 8.60 18.89 -2.88
N LEU A 142 9.29 19.95 -3.33
CA LEU A 142 10.56 20.35 -2.74
C LEU A 142 10.34 20.84 -1.31
N SER A 143 9.39 21.76 -1.12
CA SER A 143 9.03 22.28 0.21
C SER A 143 8.61 21.17 1.18
N TYR A 144 7.85 20.17 0.71
CA TYR A 144 7.48 19.01 1.52
C TYR A 144 8.72 18.21 1.95
N SER A 145 9.57 17.80 1.00
CA SER A 145 10.78 17.02 1.30
C SER A 145 11.74 17.75 2.25
N GLU A 146 11.87 19.07 2.11
CA GLU A 146 12.69 19.90 2.99
C GLU A 146 12.11 19.99 4.40
N SER A 147 10.78 20.10 4.53
CA SER A 147 10.13 20.11 5.85
C SER A 147 10.40 18.83 6.65
N VAL A 148 10.40 17.67 5.98
CA VAL A 148 10.71 16.37 6.58
C VAL A 148 12.15 16.32 7.07
N VAL A 149 13.09 16.79 6.25
CA VAL A 149 14.51 16.82 6.61
C VAL A 149 14.75 17.75 7.79
N LEU A 150 14.16 18.94 7.79
CA LEU A 150 14.30 19.91 8.87
C LEU A 150 13.72 19.38 10.19
N ASP A 151 12.57 18.72 10.15
CA ASP A 151 11.97 18.10 11.33
C ASP A 151 12.86 16.97 11.88
N TRP A 152 13.38 16.10 11.01
CA TRP A 152 14.32 15.05 11.41
C TRP A 152 15.58 15.65 12.08
N MET A 153 16.16 16.70 11.50
CA MET A 153 17.32 17.39 12.08
C MET A 153 16.99 17.99 13.45
N SER A 154 15.81 18.59 13.60
CA SER A 154 15.36 19.15 14.88
C SER A 154 15.22 18.07 15.95
N ARG A 155 14.52 16.97 15.65
CA ARG A 155 14.35 15.85 16.61
C ARG A 155 15.68 15.23 17.01
N ARG A 156 16.61 15.12 16.07
CA ARG A 156 17.97 14.65 16.34
C ARG A 156 18.71 15.58 17.31
N GLN A 157 18.65 16.89 17.06
CA GLN A 157 19.25 17.89 17.94
C GLN A 157 18.62 17.87 19.35
N ASP A 158 17.30 17.70 19.44
CA ASP A 158 16.57 17.62 20.72
C ASP A 158 16.96 16.40 21.57
N LEU A 159 17.42 15.32 20.91
CA LEU A 159 18.00 14.15 21.57
C LEU A 159 19.47 14.37 22.02
N GLY A 160 20.05 15.53 21.73
CA GLY A 160 21.44 15.85 22.05
C GLY A 160 22.46 15.20 21.12
N GLU A 161 22.03 14.70 19.96
CA GLU A 161 22.89 14.07 18.97
C GLU A 161 23.65 15.11 18.13
N THR A 162 24.83 14.74 17.63
CA THR A 162 25.63 15.63 16.78
C THR A 162 24.97 15.87 15.41
N MET A 163 25.10 17.11 14.93
CA MET A 163 24.72 17.53 13.58
C MET A 163 25.93 17.64 12.64
N GLU A 164 27.14 17.41 13.15
CA GLU A 164 28.38 17.54 12.38
C GLU A 164 28.65 16.25 11.58
N PRO A 165 28.62 16.28 10.23
CA PRO A 165 28.87 15.08 9.43
C PRO A 165 30.27 14.50 9.60
N SER A 166 31.23 15.30 10.08
CA SER A 166 32.57 14.83 10.45
C SER A 166 32.59 13.98 11.72
N GLU A 167 31.59 14.16 12.60
CA GLU A 167 31.45 13.40 13.84
C GLU A 167 30.53 12.19 13.67
N ASP A 168 29.50 12.29 12.83
CA ASP A 168 28.68 11.15 12.40
C ASP A 168 28.55 11.07 10.86
N PRO A 169 29.26 10.14 10.19
CA PRO A 169 29.21 10.01 8.74
C PRO A 169 27.86 9.51 8.21
N ARG A 170 26.93 9.07 9.08
CA ARG A 170 25.59 8.63 8.68
C ARG A 170 24.60 9.77 8.45
N ILE A 171 24.93 11.00 8.87
CA ILE A 171 24.02 12.15 8.76
C ILE A 171 23.61 12.39 7.30
N LEU A 172 24.57 12.52 6.39
CA LEU A 172 24.27 12.82 4.98
C LEU A 172 23.51 11.68 4.29
N PRO A 173 23.90 10.40 4.42
CA PRO A 173 23.09 9.29 3.89
C PRO A 173 21.68 9.23 4.47
N THR A 174 21.50 9.52 5.77
CA THR A 174 20.18 9.47 6.42
C THR A 174 19.29 10.61 5.95
N MET A 175 19.85 11.82 5.81
CA MET A 175 19.17 12.97 5.23
C MET A 175 18.70 12.67 3.80
N GLU A 176 19.56 12.09 2.96
CA GLU A 176 19.21 11.75 1.59
C GLU A 176 18.14 10.64 1.53
N ALA A 177 18.17 9.68 2.45
CA ALA A 177 17.15 8.66 2.57
C ALA A 177 15.77 9.25 2.92
N HIS A 178 15.71 10.21 3.86
CA HIS A 178 14.46 10.91 4.19
C HIS A 178 13.95 11.76 3.03
N ARG A 179 14.85 12.45 2.31
CA ARG A 179 14.51 13.20 1.10
C ARG A 179 13.93 12.30 0.02
N THR A 180 14.60 11.19 -0.29
CA THR A 180 14.15 10.23 -1.31
C THR A 180 12.80 9.61 -0.94
N ALA A 181 12.60 9.23 0.33
CA ALA A 181 11.36 8.62 0.78
C ALA A 181 10.17 9.60 0.74
N SER A 182 10.37 10.84 1.19
CA SER A 182 9.34 11.90 1.13
C SER A 182 9.03 12.31 -0.31
N ASP A 183 10.04 12.48 -1.16
CA ASP A 183 9.84 12.74 -2.59
C ASP A 183 8.99 11.63 -3.25
N SER A 184 9.32 10.37 -2.97
CA SER A 184 8.59 9.21 -3.47
C SER A 184 7.14 9.20 -2.97
N LEU A 185 6.91 9.46 -1.68
CA LEU A 185 5.57 9.52 -1.09
C LEU A 185 4.70 10.61 -1.70
N HIS A 186 5.27 11.80 -1.94
CA HIS A 186 4.56 12.89 -2.61
C HIS A 186 4.11 12.48 -4.01
N ILE A 187 5.02 11.90 -4.81
CA ILE A 187 4.70 11.43 -6.18
C ILE A 187 3.61 10.35 -6.12
N PHE A 188 3.70 9.42 -5.16
CA PHE A 188 2.77 8.32 -4.99
C PHE A 188 1.34 8.82 -4.70
N LEU A 189 1.18 9.71 -3.72
CA LEU A 189 -0.13 10.25 -3.34
C LEU A 189 -0.68 11.27 -4.34
N GLU A 190 0.19 12.00 -5.04
CA GLU A 190 -0.22 12.83 -6.18
C GLU A 190 -0.82 11.95 -7.28
N ARG A 191 -0.18 10.82 -7.60
CA ARG A 191 -0.66 9.87 -8.59
C ARG A 191 -2.01 9.30 -8.20
N ALA A 192 -2.15 8.82 -6.95
CA ALA A 192 -3.42 8.33 -6.40
C ALA A 192 -4.57 9.33 -6.65
N ARG A 193 -4.33 10.59 -6.30
CA ARG A 193 -5.31 11.67 -6.41
C ARG A 193 -5.63 12.08 -7.86
N ARG A 194 -4.63 12.17 -8.74
CA ARG A 194 -4.80 12.71 -10.10
C ARG A 194 -5.30 11.69 -11.10
N GLU A 195 -4.91 10.42 -10.93
CA GLU A 195 -5.28 9.33 -11.82
C GLU A 195 -6.53 8.57 -11.32
N GLY A 196 -7.04 8.90 -10.12
CA GLY A 196 -8.23 8.26 -9.56
C GLY A 196 -7.99 6.79 -9.18
N MET A 197 -6.76 6.44 -8.85
CA MET A 197 -6.39 5.09 -8.41
C MET A 197 -6.91 4.85 -7.00
N SER A 198 -7.36 3.63 -6.72
CA SER A 198 -7.75 3.25 -5.36
C SER A 198 -6.51 3.09 -4.49
N LEU A 199 -6.59 3.56 -3.26
CA LEU A 199 -5.50 3.45 -2.28
C LEU A 199 -5.78 2.28 -1.34
N LEU A 200 -4.98 1.22 -1.42
CA LEU A 200 -4.99 0.16 -0.44
C LEU A 200 -4.00 0.48 0.69
N VAL A 201 -4.45 0.42 1.93
CA VAL A 201 -3.67 0.71 3.14
C VAL A 201 -3.63 -0.53 4.02
N GLY A 202 -2.43 -0.89 4.47
CA GLY A 202 -2.23 -1.96 5.45
C GLY A 202 -0.86 -1.91 6.09
N GLN A 203 -0.48 -3.03 6.69
CA GLN A 203 0.78 -3.20 7.39
C GLN A 203 1.30 -4.62 7.24
N GLU A 204 2.61 -4.80 7.29
CA GLU A 204 3.26 -6.10 7.31
C GLU A 204 2.68 -6.98 8.44
N TYR A 205 2.31 -8.22 8.10
CA TYR A 205 1.65 -9.19 8.99
C TYR A 205 0.23 -8.79 9.47
N LEU A 206 -0.37 -7.75 8.90
CA LEU A 206 -1.75 -7.41 9.16
C LEU A 206 -2.68 -8.45 8.52
N GLU A 207 -3.65 -8.95 9.30
CA GLU A 207 -4.67 -9.87 8.81
C GLU A 207 -5.41 -9.27 7.59
N PRO A 208 -5.64 -10.03 6.50
CA PRO A 208 -6.21 -9.51 5.26
C PRO A 208 -7.52 -8.73 5.43
N GLY A 209 -8.42 -9.16 6.31
CA GLY A 209 -9.68 -8.46 6.58
C GLY A 209 -9.53 -7.07 7.21
N LEU A 210 -8.35 -6.75 7.77
CA LEU A 210 -8.06 -5.45 8.37
C LEU A 210 -7.49 -4.43 7.37
N TRP A 211 -7.06 -4.88 6.18
CA TRP A 211 -6.63 -3.99 5.11
C TRP A 211 -7.80 -3.14 4.60
N LYS A 212 -7.50 -1.89 4.23
CA LYS A 212 -8.50 -0.92 3.79
C LYS A 212 -8.26 -0.49 2.36
N LEU A 213 -9.20 -0.81 1.48
CA LEU A 213 -9.22 -0.34 0.09
C LEU A 213 -10.11 0.89 0.02
N ASP A 214 -9.51 2.03 -0.28
CA ASP A 214 -10.12 3.35 -0.13
C ASP A 214 -10.67 3.50 1.30
N SER A 215 -11.99 3.63 1.49
CA SER A 215 -12.60 3.76 2.82
C SER A 215 -13.23 2.47 3.37
N GLU A 216 -13.07 1.35 2.67
CA GLU A 216 -13.77 0.09 2.93
C GLU A 216 -12.78 -1.01 3.33
N SER A 217 -13.21 -2.00 4.12
CA SER A 217 -12.46 -3.25 4.25
C SER A 217 -12.63 -4.11 3.00
N LEU A 218 -11.70 -5.05 2.80
CA LEU A 218 -11.73 -5.92 1.62
C LEU A 218 -13.02 -6.75 1.51
N ASP A 219 -13.55 -7.27 2.62
CA ASP A 219 -14.85 -7.98 2.65
C ASP A 219 -16.01 -7.11 2.14
N SER A 220 -16.05 -5.85 2.55
CA SER A 220 -17.02 -4.85 2.12
C SER A 220 -16.84 -4.50 0.64
N ALA A 221 -15.59 -4.33 0.20
CA ALA A 221 -15.25 -4.03 -1.19
C ALA A 221 -15.60 -5.17 -2.16
N LEU A 222 -15.63 -6.42 -1.68
CA LEU A 222 -16.12 -7.59 -2.42
C LEU A 222 -17.65 -7.70 -2.47
N GLY A 223 -18.38 -6.91 -1.68
CA GLY A 223 -19.82 -7.04 -1.52
C GLY A 223 -20.25 -8.29 -0.74
N VAL A 224 -19.33 -8.92 0.00
CA VAL A 224 -19.62 -10.08 0.86
C VAL A 224 -20.30 -9.53 2.13
N ALA A 225 -21.62 -9.40 2.09
CA ALA A 225 -22.39 -9.10 3.29
C ALA A 225 -22.29 -10.31 4.26
N ALA A 226 -21.97 -10.02 5.52
CA ALA A 226 -21.92 -10.98 6.63
C ALA A 226 -23.24 -11.76 6.82
#